data_AF-A0A264Y5X4-F1
#
_entry.id   AF-A0A264Y5X4-F1
#
_cell.length_a   1.000
_cell.length_b   1.000
_cell.length_c   1.000
_cell.angle_alpha   90.00
_cell.angle_beta   90.00
_cell.angle_gamma   90.00
#
_symmetry.space_group_name_H-M   'P 1'
#
loop_
_entity.id
_entity.type
_entity.pdbx_description
1 polymer ?
#
loop_
_entity_poly.entity_id
_entity_poly.type
_entity_poly.pdbx_seq_one_letter_code
_entity_poly.pdbx_strand_id
1 'polypeptide(L)'
;MSCIKVPITKTDKGGFQVAIDLNLYSEKAITATIYRYTDKFFVYQNTMPNNDKQVCVIFESKDSALDENIVKQFCNDLIDQQLREITTEKYGHIRDLIVEEAFKPVTK
;
A
#
# COMPACT_ATOMS: atom_id res chain seq x y z
N MET A 1 -13.37 12.60 24.72
CA MET A 1 -12.61 11.51 24.08
C MET A 1 -12.33 11.94 22.65
N SER A 2 -11.07 12.19 22.30
CA SER A 2 -10.68 12.41 20.91
C SER A 2 -10.89 11.11 20.15
N CYS A 3 -11.91 11.07 19.29
CA CYS A 3 -12.12 9.95 18.40
C CYS A 3 -10.93 9.92 17.43
N ILE A 4 -10.07 8.90 17.56
CA ILE A 4 -9.00 8.65 16.60
C ILE A 4 -9.71 8.40 15.27
N LYS A 5 -9.62 9.37 14.35
CA LYS A 5 -10.14 9.23 13.00
C LYS A 5 -9.20 8.30 12.24
N VAL A 6 -9.47 7.01 12.31
CA VAL A 6 -8.86 6.04 11.40
C VAL A 6 -9.36 6.40 9.99
N PRO A 7 -8.52 6.37 8.94
CA PRO A 7 -8.91 6.76 7.58
C PRO A 7 -9.87 5.75 6.91
N ILE A 8 -10.62 4.98 7.69
CA ILE A 8 -11.50 3.91 7.25
C ILE A 8 -12.95 4.37 7.42
N THR A 9 -13.72 4.30 6.35
CA THR A 9 -15.15 4.57 6.32
C THR A 9 -15.88 3.32 5.83
N LYS A 10 -16.99 2.94 6.49
CA LYS A 10 -17.82 1.82 6.02
C LYS A 10 -18.74 2.29 4.89
N THR A 11 -18.89 1.48 3.84
CA THR A 11 -19.80 1.77 2.73
C THR A 11 -21.16 1.09 2.96
N ASP A 12 -22.22 1.64 2.36
CA ASP A 12 -23.59 1.16 2.53
C ASP A 12 -23.80 -0.29 2.07
N LYS A 13 -22.95 -0.77 1.16
CA LYS A 13 -22.95 -2.15 0.64
C LYS A 13 -22.20 -3.15 1.54
N GLY A 14 -21.81 -2.75 2.75
CA GLY A 14 -21.03 -3.59 3.66
C GLY A 14 -19.53 -3.70 3.29
N GLY A 15 -19.07 -2.85 2.37
CA GLY A 15 -17.66 -2.69 2.05
C GLY A 15 -16.98 -1.67 2.97
N PHE A 16 -15.69 -1.46 2.75
CA PHE A 16 -14.91 -0.44 3.44
C PHE A 16 -14.15 0.41 2.46
N GLN A 17 -13.93 1.66 2.83
CA GLN A 17 -13.22 2.66 2.07
C GLN A 17 -12.06 3.16 2.91
N VAL A 18 -10.88 3.24 2.30
CA VAL A 18 -9.66 3.80 2.91
C VAL A 18 -9.26 5.05 2.15
N ALA A 19 -9.11 6.17 2.85
CA ALA A 19 -8.55 7.39 2.30
C ALA A 19 -7.03 7.41 2.52
N ILE A 20 -6.26 7.48 1.44
CA ILE A 20 -4.80 7.44 1.45
C ILE A 20 -4.27 8.80 0.96
N ASP A 21 -3.32 9.36 1.68
CA ASP A 21 -2.63 10.59 1.31
C ASP A 21 -1.36 10.28 0.48
N LEU A 22 -1.31 10.79 -0.75
CA LEU A 22 -0.18 10.61 -1.67
C LEU A 22 1.09 11.36 -1.24
N ASN A 23 1.00 12.29 -0.29
CA ASN A 23 2.20 12.90 0.30
C ASN A 23 2.92 11.95 1.28
N LEU A 24 2.22 10.92 1.77
CA LEU A 24 2.77 9.92 2.71
C LEU A 24 3.15 8.62 2.00
N TYR A 25 2.35 8.22 1.01
CA TYR A 25 2.49 6.93 0.34
C TYR A 25 2.62 7.11 -1.16
N SER A 26 3.62 6.45 -1.74
CA SER A 26 3.83 6.41 -3.18
C SER A 26 2.78 5.54 -3.89
N GLU A 27 2.51 5.84 -5.16
CA GLU A 27 1.61 5.03 -5.99
C GLU A 27 2.07 3.57 -6.10
N LYS A 28 3.39 3.34 -6.11
CA LYS A 28 3.99 2.00 -6.13
C LYS A 28 3.65 1.20 -4.87
N ALA A 29 3.83 1.81 -3.69
CA ALA A 29 3.49 1.18 -2.42
C ALA A 29 2.00 0.86 -2.32
N ILE A 30 1.15 1.79 -2.74
CA ILE A 30 -0.31 1.61 -2.76
C ILE A 30 -0.70 0.44 -3.67
N THR A 31 -0.21 0.45 -4.92
CA THR A 31 -0.51 -0.60 -5.92
C THR A 31 -0.03 -1.97 -5.45
N ALA A 32 1.19 -2.05 -4.93
CA ALA A 32 1.77 -3.29 -4.41
C ALA A 32 1.01 -3.82 -3.19
N THR A 33 0.45 -2.93 -2.37
CA THR A 33 -0.38 -3.33 -1.23
C THR A 33 -1.73 -3.84 -1.71
N ILE A 34 -2.42 -3.09 -2.59
CA ILE A 34 -3.72 -3.47 -3.18
C ILE A 34 -3.63 -4.86 -3.80
N TYR A 35 -2.59 -5.12 -4.58
CA TYR A 35 -2.41 -6.39 -5.29
C TYR A 35 -2.51 -7.61 -4.35
N ARG A 36 -1.98 -7.52 -3.11
CA ARG A 36 -2.03 -8.60 -2.09
C ARG A 36 -3.44 -8.97 -1.62
N TYR A 37 -4.43 -8.13 -1.90
CA TYR A 37 -5.81 -8.29 -1.46
C TYR A 37 -6.78 -8.56 -2.61
N THR A 38 -6.33 -8.49 -3.87
CA THR A 38 -7.18 -8.69 -5.06
C THR A 38 -7.65 -10.13 -5.25
N ASP A 39 -6.99 -11.10 -4.60
CA ASP A 39 -7.42 -12.50 -4.57
C ASP A 39 -8.72 -12.66 -3.76
N LYS A 40 -8.79 -12.03 -2.58
CA LYS A 40 -9.90 -12.17 -1.60
C LYS A 40 -11.02 -11.15 -1.78
N PHE A 41 -10.72 -9.96 -2.30
CA PHE A 41 -11.66 -8.85 -2.37
C PHE A 41 -11.72 -8.26 -3.78
N PHE A 42 -12.86 -7.69 -4.13
CA PHE A 42 -12.91 -6.72 -5.21
C PHE A 42 -12.35 -5.41 -4.67
N VAL A 43 -11.23 -4.96 -5.24
CA VAL A 43 -10.56 -3.73 -4.81
C VAL A 43 -10.64 -2.71 -5.94
N TYR A 44 -11.16 -1.52 -5.62
CA TYR A 44 -11.26 -0.39 -6.54
C TYR A 44 -10.38 0.75 -6.02
N GLN A 45 -9.77 1.50 -6.94
CA GLN A 45 -9.00 2.70 -6.61
C GLN A 45 -9.51 3.87 -7.44
N ASN A 46 -9.72 5.02 -6.80
CA ASN A 46 -10.14 6.26 -7.44
C ASN A 46 -9.39 7.44 -6.83
N THR A 47 -9.04 8.42 -7.65
CA THR A 47 -8.63 9.74 -7.14
C THR A 47 -9.84 10.50 -6.63
N MET A 48 -9.67 11.31 -5.59
CA MET A 48 -10.77 12.12 -5.08
C MET A 48 -11.00 13.34 -6.01
N PRO A 49 -12.24 13.61 -6.46
CA PRO A 49 -12.53 14.69 -7.42
C PRO A 49 -12.08 16.09 -6.98
N ASN A 50 -11.95 16.29 -5.66
CA ASN A 50 -11.59 17.58 -5.06
C ASN A 50 -10.19 17.57 -4.44
N ASN A 51 -9.44 16.47 -4.56
CA ASN A 51 -8.11 16.36 -3.96
C ASN A 51 -7.22 15.38 -4.72
N ASP A 52 -6.41 15.92 -5.63
CA ASP A 52 -5.43 15.17 -6.43
C ASP A 52 -4.35 14.51 -5.58
N LYS A 53 -4.21 14.88 -4.30
CA LYS A 53 -3.27 14.29 -3.35
C LYS A 53 -3.88 13.16 -2.52
N GLN A 54 -5.12 12.76 -2.81
CA GLN A 54 -5.76 11.66 -2.11
C GLN A 54 -6.26 10.58 -3.07
N VAL A 55 -5.93 9.35 -2.72
CA VAL A 55 -6.46 8.16 -3.36
C VAL A 55 -7.40 7.47 -2.41
N CYS A 56 -8.53 7.05 -2.95
CA CYS A 56 -9.53 6.28 -2.27
C CYS A 56 -9.41 4.82 -2.72
N VAL A 57 -9.24 3.91 -1.77
CA VAL A 57 -9.26 2.46 -2.01
C VAL A 57 -10.54 1.89 -1.40
N ILE A 58 -11.32 1.17 -2.19
CA ILE A 58 -12.59 0.59 -1.79
C ILE A 58 -12.47 -0.93 -1.84
N PHE A 59 -12.85 -1.57 -0.74
CA PHE A 59 -12.93 -3.01 -0.58
C PHE A 59 -14.38 -3.47 -0.59
N GLU A 60 -14.69 -4.34 -1.53
CA GLU A 60 -15.96 -5.05 -1.63
C GLU A 60 -15.70 -6.55 -1.53
N SER A 61 -16.52 -7.25 -0.74
CA SER A 61 -16.33 -8.67 -0.55
C SER A 61 -16.86 -9.48 -1.73
N LYS A 62 -16.15 -10.58 -2.05
CA LYS A 62 -16.58 -11.51 -3.11
C LYS A 62 -17.64 -12.49 -2.61
N ASP A 63 -17.46 -13.05 -1.41
CA ASP A 63 -18.29 -14.16 -0.91
C ASP A 63 -18.73 -14.03 0.57
N SER A 64 -18.05 -13.25 1.41
CA SER A 64 -18.28 -13.24 2.87
C SER A 64 -18.42 -11.85 3.48
N ALA A 65 -18.80 -11.72 4.75
CA ALA A 65 -18.74 -10.43 5.44
C ALA A 65 -17.28 -9.93 5.52
N LEU A 66 -17.04 -8.67 5.18
CA LEU A 66 -15.74 -8.02 5.30
C LEU A 66 -15.55 -7.57 6.77
N ASP A 67 -14.47 -8.01 7.42
CA ASP A 67 -14.08 -7.57 8.75
C ASP A 67 -13.23 -6.29 8.65
N GLU A 68 -13.52 -5.31 9.51
CA GLU A 68 -12.74 -4.08 9.65
C GLU A 68 -11.26 -4.36 9.97
N ASN A 69 -10.96 -5.46 10.68
CA ASN A 69 -9.58 -5.86 10.99
C ASN A 69 -8.73 -6.11 9.75
N ILE A 70 -9.35 -6.58 8.65
CA ILE A 70 -8.65 -6.80 7.37
C ILE A 70 -8.20 -5.46 6.78
N VAL A 71 -9.04 -4.43 6.90
CA VAL A 71 -8.75 -3.08 6.40
C VAL A 71 -7.70 -2.39 7.28
N LYS A 72 -7.70 -2.65 8.59
CA LYS A 72 -6.62 -2.21 9.49
C LYS A 72 -5.31 -2.88 9.13
N GLN A 73 -5.33 -4.18 8.81
CA GLN A 73 -4.13 -4.88 8.35
C GLN A 73 -3.63 -4.33 7.02
N PHE A 74 -4.53 -3.97 6.09
CA PHE A 74 -4.15 -3.27 4.87
C PHE A 74 -3.39 -1.97 5.15
N CYS A 75 -3.79 -1.17 6.15
CA CYS A 75 -3.04 0.03 6.53
C CYS A 75 -1.63 -0.28 7.05
N ASN A 76 -1.46 -1.35 7.84
CA ASN A 76 -0.13 -1.79 8.28
C ASN A 76 0.73 -2.25 7.11
N ASP A 77 0.17 -3.07 6.23
CA ASP A 77 0.86 -3.57 5.04
C ASP A 77 1.27 -2.44 4.09
N LEU A 78 0.47 -1.36 4.04
CA LEU A 78 0.79 -0.16 3.26
C LEU A 78 2.02 0.57 3.81
N ILE A 79 2.13 0.69 5.13
CA ILE A 79 3.32 1.25 5.79
C ILE A 79 4.55 0.40 5.47
N ASP A 80 4.42 -0.93 5.55
CA ASP A 80 5.51 -1.85 5.25
C ASP A 80 5.96 -1.73 3.78
N GLN A 81 5.02 -1.64 2.83
CA GLN A 81 5.36 -1.47 1.42
C GLN A 81 6.01 -0.11 1.14
N GLN A 82 5.56 0.95 1.80
CA GLN A 82 6.20 2.26 1.66
C GLN A 82 7.62 2.25 2.22
N LEU A 83 7.85 1.59 3.36
CA LEU A 83 9.19 1.43 3.92
C LEU A 83 10.09 0.62 2.98
N ARG A 84 9.56 -0.42 2.32
CA ARG A 84 10.30 -1.19 1.32
C ARG A 84 10.71 -0.33 0.13
N GLU A 85 9.82 0.52 -0.39
CA GLU A 85 10.14 1.44 -1.48
C GLU A 85 11.25 2.42 -1.06
N ILE A 86 11.13 3.07 0.10
CA ILE A 86 12.14 4.00 0.63
C ILE A 86 13.50 3.31 0.80
N THR A 87 13.50 2.10 1.33
CA THR A 87 14.74 1.33 1.55
C THR A 87 15.38 0.96 0.21
N THR A 88 14.58 0.52 -0.76
CA THR A 88 15.06 0.15 -2.10
C THR A 88 15.63 1.36 -2.83
N GLU A 89 14.98 2.52 -2.73
CA GLU A 89 15.47 3.77 -3.32
C GLU A 89 16.78 4.21 -2.67
N LYS A 90 16.85 4.20 -1.33
CA LYS A 90 18.01 4.68 -0.59
C LYS A 90 19.23 3.77 -0.71
N TYR A 91 19.03 2.45 -0.75
CA TYR A 91 20.12 1.47 -0.64
C TYR A 91 20.26 0.56 -1.87
N GLY A 92 19.43 0.73 -2.90
CA GLY A 92 19.50 -0.06 -4.14
C GLY A 92 20.87 0.01 -4.80
N HIS A 93 21.49 1.20 -4.81
CA HIS A 93 22.84 1.39 -5.35
C HIS A 93 23.91 0.61 -4.57
N ILE A 94 23.77 0.47 -3.24
CA ILE A 94 24.72 -0.30 -2.42
C ILE A 94 24.62 -1.78 -2.78
N ARG A 95 23.40 -2.30 -2.94
CA ARG A 95 23.19 -3.68 -3.43
C ARG A 95 23.87 -3.87 -4.78
N ASP A 96 23.72 -2.92 -5.70
CA ASP A 96 24.30 -3.03 -7.03
C ASP A 96 25.85 -3.02 -6.98
N LEU A 97 26.45 -2.19 -6.10
CA LEU A 97 27.89 -2.20 -5.85
C LEU A 97 28.40 -3.52 -5.24
N ILE A 98 27.65 -4.11 -4.30
CA ILE A 98 27.99 -5.41 -3.69
C ILE A 98 27.96 -6.51 -4.76
N VAL A 99 26.94 -6.50 -5.63
CA VAL A 99 26.83 -7.45 -6.75
C VAL A 99 27.99 -7.26 -7.72
N GLU A 100 28.27 -6.01 -8.12
CA GLU A 100 29.38 -5.72 -9.02
C GLU A 100 30.71 -6.25 -8.45
N GLU A 101 31.01 -5.95 -7.18
CA GLU A 101 32.25 -6.41 -6.53
C GLU A 101 32.31 -7.93 -6.38
N ALA A 102 31.22 -8.58 -5.98
CA ALA A 102 31.17 -10.03 -5.81
C ALA A 102 31.37 -10.82 -7.11
N PHE A 103 31.02 -10.21 -8.26
CA PHE A 103 31.14 -10.82 -9.57
C PHE A 103 32.26 -10.20 -10.43
N LYS A 104 33.14 -9.37 -9.85
CA LYS A 104 34.32 -8.87 -10.58
C LYS A 104 35.24 -10.02 -10.98
N PRO A 105 35.73 -10.07 -12.24
CA PRO A 105 36.66 -11.10 -12.66
C PRO A 105 37.95 -10.99 -11.85
N VAL A 106 38.54 -12.13 -11.48
CA VAL A 106 39.86 -12.16 -10.87
C VAL A 106 40.89 -11.78 -11.95
N THR A 107 41.41 -10.56 -11.89
CA THR A 107 42.54 -10.15 -12.72
C THR A 107 43.77 -10.92 -12.25
N LYS A 108 44.40 -11.68 -13.17
CA LYS A 108 45.67 -12.38 -12.93
C LYS A 108 46.85 -11.43 -12.96
#